data_AF-A0A434UNS8-F1
#
_entry.id   AF-A0A434UNS8-F1
#
_cell.length_a   1.000
_cell.length_b   1.000
_cell.length_c   1.000
_cell.angle_alpha   90.00
_cell.angle_beta   90.00
_cell.angle_gamma   90.00
#
_symmetry.space_group_name_H-M   'P 1'
#
loop_
_entity.id
_entity.type
_entity.pdbx_description
1 polymer ?
#
loop_
_entity_poly.entity_id
_entity_poly.type
_entity_poly.pdbx_seq_one_letter_code
_entity_poly.pdbx_strand_id
1 'polypeptide(L)'
;MELATSSRIRRGHEEASPLAISATFPVRLRALVLWGRRRSEDGMKQIILTALLFLIATLPANADVKVEESSTYFNLQGLTSREIHQDLMRNAPREGGEIIEGEVADHFSVDFQSRMDGQECRAFDERVTLKLKIQLPKWVDEKRAASAVRVSWNQYMDKLLAHENRHKEIAISAAHAVHDIIHTASIKGSCEGLDAKIRRAAKRTISESERRQQAWDENAEQFGIE
;
A
#
# COMPACT_ATOMS: atom_id res chain seq x y z
N MET A 1 -6.27 10.78 16.63
CA MET A 1 -7.07 11.52 15.62
C MET A 1 -7.54 10.47 14.65
N GLU A 2 -8.84 10.37 14.42
CA GLU A 2 -9.44 9.35 13.56
C GLU A 2 -10.03 10.00 12.31
N LEU A 3 -9.70 9.47 11.14
CA LEU A 3 -10.27 9.88 9.85
C LEU A 3 -10.58 8.61 9.05
N ALA A 4 -11.78 8.51 8.50
CA ALA A 4 -12.22 7.38 7.69
C ALA A 4 -12.51 7.87 6.27
N THR A 5 -11.99 7.15 5.28
CA THR A 5 -12.20 7.47 3.87
C THR A 5 -12.46 6.17 3.09
N SER A 6 -12.93 6.29 1.87
CA SER A 6 -13.19 5.12 1.01
C SER A 6 -13.05 5.57 -0.43
N SER A 7 -12.17 4.91 -1.17
CA SER A 7 -12.05 5.04 -2.62
C SER A 7 -13.33 4.53 -3.26
N ARG A 8 -14.01 5.38 -4.02
CA ARG A 8 -15.34 5.07 -4.54
C ARG A 8 -15.49 5.57 -5.95
N ILE A 9 -15.85 4.64 -6.82
CA ILE A 9 -16.27 4.91 -8.19
C ILE A 9 -17.56 5.73 -8.18
N ARG A 10 -17.44 7.06 -8.38
CA ARG A 10 -18.50 7.89 -8.96
C ARG A 10 -18.12 8.19 -10.40
N ARG A 11 -18.61 7.38 -11.36
CA ARG A 11 -18.31 7.63 -12.78
C ARG A 11 -19.43 8.41 -13.47
N GLY A 12 -19.09 9.62 -13.90
CA GLY A 12 -19.48 10.14 -15.21
C GLY A 12 -18.36 9.83 -16.21
N HIS A 13 -18.73 9.53 -17.45
CA HIS A 13 -17.87 9.03 -18.54
C HIS A 13 -16.78 10.02 -18.99
N GLU A 14 -15.52 9.58 -19.14
CA GLU A 14 -14.71 9.72 -20.38
C GLU A 14 -13.35 8.99 -20.28
N GLU A 15 -12.89 8.43 -21.40
CA GLU A 15 -11.79 7.46 -21.57
C GLU A 15 -10.41 8.10 -21.83
N ALA A 16 -9.31 7.44 -21.40
CA ALA A 16 -8.32 6.78 -22.29
C ALA A 16 -6.87 6.64 -21.72
N SER A 17 -6.40 5.37 -21.65
CA SER A 17 -5.10 4.77 -22.09
C SER A 17 -3.71 5.31 -21.65
N PRO A 18 -2.79 4.44 -21.15
CA PRO A 18 -1.36 4.75 -20.95
C PRO A 18 -0.39 3.99 -21.88
N LEU A 19 0.81 4.55 -22.09
CA LEU A 19 1.96 3.94 -22.78
C LEU A 19 3.05 3.49 -21.79
N ALA A 20 3.62 2.31 -22.01
CA ALA A 20 4.72 1.71 -21.24
C ALA A 20 6.09 1.95 -21.91
N ILE A 21 7.16 2.02 -21.10
CA ILE A 21 8.56 2.03 -21.56
C ILE A 21 9.35 1.02 -20.73
N SER A 22 10.07 0.14 -21.44
CA SER A 22 10.99 -0.88 -20.90
C SER A 22 12.45 -0.43 -21.07
N ALA A 23 13.35 -0.85 -20.18
CA ALA A 23 14.79 -0.69 -20.35
C ALA A 23 15.56 -1.90 -19.78
N THR A 24 16.52 -2.38 -20.58
CA THR A 24 17.37 -3.57 -20.34
C THR A 24 18.86 -3.18 -20.22
N PHE A 25 19.55 -3.88 -19.29
CA PHE A 25 20.96 -4.38 -19.26
C PHE A 25 22.15 -3.51 -19.75
N PRO A 26 23.39 -3.62 -19.18
CA PRO A 26 24.11 -4.90 -19.08
C PRO A 26 25.09 -5.15 -17.90
N VAL A 27 25.44 -6.43 -17.78
CA VAL A 27 26.47 -7.05 -16.93
C VAL A 27 27.86 -6.92 -17.57
N ARG A 28 28.91 -6.74 -16.75
CA ARG A 28 30.31 -6.97 -17.16
C ARG A 28 31.00 -7.93 -16.19
N LEU A 29 31.42 -9.09 -16.68
CA LEU A 29 32.39 -9.97 -16.02
C LEU A 29 33.82 -9.61 -16.49
N ARG A 30 34.77 -9.60 -15.55
CA ARG A 30 36.20 -9.72 -15.84
C ARG A 30 36.74 -10.92 -15.07
N ALA A 31 37.27 -11.90 -15.80
CA ALA A 31 38.11 -12.96 -15.28
C ALA A 31 39.58 -12.55 -15.38
N LEU A 32 40.37 -12.89 -14.37
CA LEU A 32 41.83 -12.96 -14.46
C LEU A 32 42.29 -14.11 -13.55
N VAL A 33 42.99 -15.04 -14.17
CA VAL A 33 43.58 -16.24 -13.57
C VAL A 33 45.10 -16.02 -13.55
N LEU A 34 45.77 -16.36 -12.44
CA LEU A 34 46.84 -17.37 -12.34
C LEU A 34 47.86 -17.08 -11.21
N TRP A 35 48.07 -18.15 -10.41
CA TRP A 35 49.31 -18.62 -9.72
C TRP A 35 50.12 -17.65 -8.84
N GLY A 36 50.64 -17.99 -7.65
CA GLY A 36 50.69 -19.21 -6.84
C GLY A 36 51.88 -19.11 -5.86
N ARG A 37 51.72 -19.46 -4.57
CA ARG A 37 52.83 -19.91 -3.69
C ARG A 37 52.28 -20.55 -2.40
N ARG A 38 52.94 -21.63 -1.96
CA ARG A 38 52.57 -22.50 -0.84
C ARG A 38 53.45 -22.19 0.39
N ARG A 39 52.86 -22.18 1.59
CA ARG A 39 53.31 -22.80 2.88
C ARG A 39 53.25 -21.90 4.14
N SER A 40 52.87 -22.58 5.25
CA SER A 40 52.92 -22.26 6.70
C SER A 40 51.74 -21.43 7.21
N GLU A 41 50.61 -22.00 7.63
CA GLU A 41 50.34 -22.78 8.86
C GLU A 41 50.76 -22.10 10.18
N ASP A 42 49.72 -21.88 10.99
CA ASP A 42 49.67 -21.72 12.44
C ASP A 42 50.14 -20.42 13.09
N GLY A 43 49.19 -19.51 13.36
CA GLY A 43 49.43 -18.35 14.24
C GLY A 43 48.44 -17.19 14.16
N MET A 44 47.47 -17.22 13.24
CA MET A 44 46.64 -16.03 12.96
C MET A 44 45.13 -16.31 12.91
N LYS A 45 44.69 -17.41 13.52
CA LYS A 45 43.26 -17.81 13.60
C LYS A 45 42.58 -17.37 14.91
N GLN A 46 43.28 -16.75 15.85
CA GLN A 46 42.70 -16.37 17.15
C GLN A 46 42.48 -14.86 17.36
N ILE A 47 42.95 -14.00 16.46
CA ILE A 47 42.76 -12.53 16.60
C ILE A 47 41.65 -12.01 15.66
N ILE A 48 41.29 -12.75 14.61
CA ILE A 48 40.20 -12.38 13.69
C ILE A 48 38.81 -12.77 14.25
N LEU A 49 38.74 -13.66 15.23
CA LEU A 49 37.48 -14.16 15.80
C LEU A 49 36.89 -13.29 16.93
N THR A 50 37.63 -12.32 17.47
CA THR A 50 37.16 -11.47 18.58
C THR A 50 36.74 -10.05 18.17
N ALA A 51 37.03 -9.61 16.94
CA ALA A 51 36.63 -8.29 16.44
C ALA A 51 35.29 -8.25 15.69
N LEU A 52 34.67 -9.41 15.42
CA LEU A 52 33.40 -9.48 14.68
C LEU A 52 32.14 -9.44 15.54
N LEU A 53 32.25 -9.27 16.87
CA LEU A 53 31.13 -9.46 17.81
C LEU A 53 30.53 -8.18 18.40
N PHE A 54 30.91 -6.97 17.92
CA PHE A 54 30.39 -5.70 18.48
C PHE A 54 30.04 -4.64 17.42
N LEU A 55 29.46 -5.06 16.28
CA LEU A 55 28.74 -4.13 15.39
C LEU A 55 27.24 -4.43 15.42
N ILE A 56 26.64 -4.42 16.61
CA ILE A 56 25.19 -4.24 16.73
C ILE A 56 24.98 -2.74 16.55
N ALA A 57 24.83 -2.30 15.31
CA ALA A 57 24.29 -0.99 15.04
C ALA A 57 22.90 -0.95 15.66
N THR A 58 22.73 -0.18 16.74
CA THR A 58 21.41 0.18 17.26
C THR A 58 20.77 1.06 16.19
N LEU A 59 20.09 0.44 15.23
CA LEU A 59 19.21 1.18 14.33
C LEU A 59 18.17 1.88 15.23
N PRO A 60 17.93 3.18 15.05
CA PRO A 60 16.81 3.83 15.72
C PRO A 60 15.55 3.02 15.36
N ALA A 61 14.80 2.61 16.37
CA ALA A 61 13.47 2.06 16.19
C ALA A 61 12.58 3.23 15.75
N ASN A 62 12.61 3.56 14.45
CA ASN A 62 11.59 4.41 13.85
C ASN A 62 10.27 3.67 14.03
N ALA A 63 9.29 4.34 14.65
CA ALA A 63 7.97 3.76 14.86
C ALA A 63 7.25 3.71 13.51
N ASP A 64 7.47 2.63 12.76
CA ASP A 64 6.93 2.43 11.42
C ASP A 64 5.40 2.55 11.37
N VAL A 65 4.87 2.86 10.18
CA VAL A 65 3.42 2.89 9.93
C VAL A 65 2.85 1.48 10.09
N LYS A 66 1.83 1.33 10.95
CA LYS A 66 1.11 0.07 11.10
C LYS A 66 0.00 -0.04 10.06
N VAL A 67 0.17 -0.93 9.08
CA VAL A 67 -0.88 -1.25 8.11
C VAL A 67 -1.61 -2.54 8.53
N GLU A 68 -2.92 -2.46 8.73
CA GLU A 68 -3.79 -3.60 9.02
C GLU A 68 -4.73 -3.83 7.84
N GLU A 69 -4.67 -5.02 7.23
CA GLU A 69 -5.50 -5.34 6.07
C GLU A 69 -6.48 -6.46 6.38
N SER A 70 -7.70 -6.32 5.88
CA SER A 70 -8.75 -7.32 5.98
C SER A 70 -9.50 -7.42 4.65
N SER A 71 -10.02 -8.61 4.34
CA SER A 71 -10.80 -8.83 3.12
C SER A 71 -12.18 -9.41 3.42
N THR A 72 -13.18 -8.93 2.70
CA THR A 72 -14.55 -9.45 2.69
C THR A 72 -14.97 -9.80 1.28
N TYR A 73 -15.87 -10.77 1.14
CA TYR A 73 -16.26 -11.28 -0.17
C TYR A 73 -17.77 -11.42 -0.31
N PHE A 74 -18.29 -11.18 -1.51
CA PHE A 74 -19.63 -11.58 -1.92
C PHE A 74 -19.52 -12.67 -2.99
N ASN A 75 -20.36 -13.70 -2.89
CA ASN A 75 -20.21 -14.91 -3.68
C ASN A 75 -20.95 -14.82 -5.02
N LEU A 76 -20.33 -15.36 -6.06
CA LEU A 76 -20.90 -15.56 -7.40
C LEU A 76 -20.92 -17.08 -7.72
N GLN A 77 -21.89 -17.53 -8.51
CA GLN A 77 -22.18 -18.95 -8.77
C GLN A 77 -22.40 -19.28 -10.26
N GLY A 78 -22.60 -18.29 -11.12
CA GLY A 78 -22.84 -18.45 -12.55
C GLY A 78 -21.74 -19.26 -13.25
N LEU A 79 -22.11 -20.06 -14.25
CA LEU A 79 -21.18 -20.96 -14.95
C LEU A 79 -20.80 -20.43 -16.34
N THR A 80 -21.42 -19.34 -16.77
CA THR A 80 -21.15 -18.61 -18.00
C THR A 80 -20.87 -17.14 -17.70
N SER A 81 -20.13 -16.44 -18.57
CA SER A 81 -19.82 -15.00 -18.44
C SER A 81 -21.07 -14.16 -18.14
N ARG A 82 -22.16 -14.44 -18.86
CA ARG A 82 -23.47 -13.80 -18.66
C ARG A 82 -24.09 -14.07 -17.29
N GLU A 83 -24.02 -15.31 -16.79
CA GLU A 83 -24.55 -15.63 -15.47
C GLU A 83 -23.70 -15.02 -14.34
N ILE A 84 -22.38 -14.96 -14.50
CA ILE A 84 -21.49 -14.31 -13.54
C ILE A 84 -21.78 -12.80 -13.50
N HIS A 85 -21.96 -12.17 -14.66
CA HIS A 85 -22.39 -10.76 -14.73
C HIS A 85 -23.75 -10.54 -14.05
N GLN A 86 -24.71 -11.45 -14.25
CA GLN A 86 -25.99 -11.37 -13.54
C GLN A 86 -25.84 -11.55 -12.02
N ASP A 87 -24.92 -12.39 -11.55
CA ASP A 87 -24.60 -12.50 -10.13
C ASP A 87 -23.98 -11.22 -9.58
N LEU A 88 -23.06 -10.58 -10.32
CA LEU A 88 -22.50 -9.28 -9.94
C LEU A 88 -23.64 -8.27 -9.73
N MET A 89 -24.54 -8.15 -10.71
CA MET A 89 -25.68 -7.22 -10.63
C MET A 89 -26.62 -7.52 -9.44
N ARG A 90 -26.74 -8.78 -9.01
CA ARG A 90 -27.60 -9.16 -7.88
C ARG A 90 -26.93 -9.06 -6.51
N ASN A 91 -25.67 -9.47 -6.43
CA ASN A 91 -25.00 -9.76 -5.17
C ASN A 91 -23.98 -8.70 -4.76
N ALA A 92 -23.49 -7.89 -5.72
CA ALA A 92 -22.60 -6.79 -5.41
C ALA A 92 -23.31 -5.77 -4.50
N PRO A 93 -22.62 -5.23 -3.49
CA PRO A 93 -23.13 -4.11 -2.71
C PRO A 93 -23.47 -2.91 -3.59
N ARG A 94 -24.38 -2.07 -3.10
CA ARG A 94 -24.88 -0.92 -3.84
C ARG A 94 -24.72 0.36 -3.04
N GLU A 95 -24.35 1.43 -3.73
CA GLU A 95 -24.34 2.79 -3.20
C GLU A 95 -24.87 3.74 -4.28
N GLY A 96 -25.79 4.64 -3.91
CA GLY A 96 -26.37 5.58 -4.88
C GLY A 96 -27.14 4.95 -6.05
N GLY A 97 -27.46 3.65 -5.97
CA GLY A 97 -28.13 2.89 -7.03
C GLY A 97 -27.18 2.06 -7.91
N GLU A 98 -25.89 2.38 -7.90
CA GLU A 98 -24.85 1.68 -8.66
C GLU A 98 -24.27 0.50 -7.88
N ILE A 99 -23.78 -0.52 -8.59
CA ILE A 99 -23.06 -1.64 -7.97
C ILE A 99 -21.62 -1.27 -7.67
N ILE A 100 -21.09 -1.86 -6.60
CA ILE A 100 -19.68 -1.77 -6.20
C ILE A 100 -19.05 -3.12 -6.48
N GLU A 101 -18.32 -3.21 -7.60
CA GLU A 101 -17.64 -4.43 -8.02
C GLU A 101 -16.44 -4.77 -7.12
N GLY A 102 -15.74 -3.74 -6.62
CA GLY A 102 -14.66 -3.83 -5.64
C GLY A 102 -14.58 -2.54 -4.81
N GLU A 103 -13.98 -2.64 -3.61
CA GLU A 103 -13.77 -1.47 -2.75
C GLU A 103 -12.54 -1.66 -1.86
N VAL A 104 -11.74 -0.60 -1.70
CA VAL A 104 -10.79 -0.42 -0.59
C VAL A 104 -11.27 0.71 0.32
N ALA A 105 -11.83 0.34 1.47
CA ALA A 105 -12.14 1.30 2.53
C ALA A 105 -10.93 1.50 3.44
N ASP A 106 -10.62 2.76 3.78
CA ASP A 106 -9.47 3.12 4.60
C ASP A 106 -9.86 3.86 5.89
N HIS A 107 -9.03 3.67 6.93
CA HIS A 107 -9.21 4.33 8.21
C HIS A 107 -7.86 4.64 8.86
N PHE A 108 -7.63 5.92 9.12
CA PHE A 108 -6.40 6.46 9.69
C PHE A 108 -6.59 6.74 11.18
N SER A 109 -5.73 6.15 12.01
CA SER A 109 -5.57 6.49 13.42
C SER A 109 -4.18 7.09 13.64
N VAL A 110 -4.14 8.36 14.02
CA VAL A 110 -2.88 9.11 14.23
C VAL A 110 -2.76 9.56 15.68
N ASP A 111 -1.72 9.09 16.35
CA ASP A 111 -1.40 9.40 17.74
C ASP A 111 0.08 9.76 17.90
N PHE A 112 0.37 10.71 18.78
CA PHE A 112 1.73 11.16 19.09
C PHE A 112 1.71 11.96 20.39
N GLN A 113 2.86 12.06 21.05
CA GLN A 113 3.09 12.98 22.15
C GLN A 113 4.07 14.08 21.73
N SER A 114 4.03 15.22 22.40
CA SER A 114 5.00 16.29 22.19
C SER A 114 5.56 16.76 23.52
N ARG A 115 6.84 17.12 23.51
CA ARG A 115 7.53 17.67 24.68
C ARG A 115 8.67 18.58 24.26
N MET A 116 9.07 19.44 25.19
CA MET A 116 10.24 20.29 25.01
C MET A 116 11.52 19.45 24.98
N ASP A 117 12.37 19.75 24.01
CA ASP A 117 13.75 19.31 23.85
C ASP A 117 14.63 20.56 23.68
N GLY A 118 15.19 21.03 24.81
CA GLY A 118 15.84 22.33 24.89
C GLY A 118 14.85 23.48 24.64
N GLN A 119 15.11 24.28 23.59
CA GLN A 119 14.25 25.41 23.21
C GLN A 119 13.21 25.05 22.14
N GLU A 120 13.24 23.81 21.64
CA GLU A 120 12.34 23.32 20.61
C GLU A 120 11.34 22.37 21.24
N CYS A 121 10.09 22.39 20.77
CA CYS A 121 9.20 21.26 20.98
C CYS A 121 9.36 20.28 19.81
N ARG A 122 9.33 18.99 20.12
CA ARG A 122 9.40 17.86 19.17
C ARG A 122 8.32 16.82 19.47
N ALA A 123 7.93 16.08 18.44
CA ALA A 123 7.03 14.93 18.58
C ALA A 123 7.83 13.66 18.94
N PHE A 124 7.21 12.78 19.72
CA PHE A 124 7.73 11.48 20.14
C PHE A 124 6.57 10.48 20.28
N ASP A 125 6.89 9.20 20.45
CA ASP A 125 5.92 8.11 20.59
C ASP A 125 4.85 8.12 19.48
N GLU A 126 5.30 8.40 18.26
CA GLU A 126 4.44 8.50 17.09
C GLU A 126 3.86 7.14 16.70
N ARG A 127 2.56 7.14 16.37
CA ARG A 127 1.84 5.97 15.91
C ARG A 127 0.87 6.38 14.82
N VAL A 128 1.13 5.88 13.61
CA VAL A 128 0.19 5.98 12.49
C VAL A 128 -0.30 4.57 12.19
N THR A 129 -1.60 4.34 12.33
CA THR A 129 -2.27 3.10 11.92
C THR A 129 -3.14 3.38 10.71
N LEU A 130 -2.99 2.57 9.67
CA LEU A 130 -3.88 2.53 8.52
C LEU A 130 -4.59 1.19 8.50
N LYS A 131 -5.91 1.19 8.65
CA LYS A 131 -6.73 -0.01 8.45
C LYS A 131 -7.33 0.01 7.05
N LEU A 132 -7.17 -1.08 6.33
CA LEU A 132 -7.71 -1.30 5.00
C LEU A 132 -8.72 -2.45 5.06
N LYS A 133 -9.92 -2.21 4.56
CA LYS A 133 -10.94 -3.24 4.35
C LYS A 133 -11.23 -3.36 2.87
N ILE A 134 -10.85 -4.50 2.31
CA ILE A 134 -10.94 -4.79 0.88
C ILE A 134 -12.17 -5.67 0.63
N GLN A 135 -13.08 -5.25 -0.23
CA GLN A 135 -14.24 -6.03 -0.63
C GLN A 135 -14.12 -6.46 -2.08
N LEU A 136 -14.25 -7.76 -2.35
CA LEU A 136 -14.08 -8.33 -3.69
C LEU A 136 -15.13 -9.40 -3.99
N PRO A 137 -15.43 -9.68 -5.26
CA PRO A 137 -16.26 -10.80 -5.62
C PRO A 137 -15.46 -12.09 -5.45
N LYS A 138 -16.15 -13.18 -5.10
CA LYS A 138 -15.58 -14.52 -5.03
C LYS A 138 -16.43 -15.49 -5.83
N TRP A 139 -15.86 -16.08 -6.87
CA TRP A 139 -16.55 -17.10 -7.65
C TRP A 139 -16.41 -18.47 -6.98
N VAL A 140 -17.47 -18.95 -6.34
CA VAL A 140 -17.41 -20.20 -5.55
C VAL A 140 -17.55 -21.46 -6.40
N ASP A 141 -18.06 -21.31 -7.63
CA ASP A 141 -18.35 -22.38 -8.57
C ASP A 141 -17.40 -22.46 -9.76
N GLU A 142 -16.29 -21.72 -9.71
CA GLU A 142 -15.25 -21.64 -10.75
C GLU A 142 -14.89 -23.01 -11.35
N LYS A 143 -14.70 -24.03 -10.50
CA LYS A 143 -14.28 -25.37 -10.91
C LYS A 143 -15.29 -26.10 -11.80
N ARG A 144 -16.57 -25.69 -11.78
CA ARG A 144 -17.65 -26.30 -12.57
C ARG A 144 -17.77 -25.68 -13.97
N ALA A 145 -17.13 -24.53 -14.20
CA ALA A 145 -17.26 -23.79 -15.45
C ALA A 145 -16.28 -24.25 -16.54
N ALA A 146 -16.64 -23.97 -17.79
CA ALA A 146 -15.77 -24.21 -18.94
C ALA A 146 -14.44 -23.44 -18.81
N SER A 147 -13.36 -23.97 -19.39
CA SER A 147 -12.03 -23.33 -19.31
C SER A 147 -12.01 -21.91 -19.85
N ALA A 148 -12.77 -21.62 -20.91
CA ALA A 148 -12.85 -20.29 -21.49
C ALA A 148 -13.44 -19.26 -20.49
N VAL A 149 -14.50 -19.62 -19.77
CA VAL A 149 -15.13 -18.72 -18.77
C VAL A 149 -14.17 -18.43 -17.61
N ARG A 150 -13.36 -19.42 -17.20
CA ARG A 150 -12.31 -19.21 -16.19
C ARG A 150 -11.22 -18.23 -16.64
N VAL A 151 -10.88 -18.23 -17.93
CA VAL A 151 -9.95 -17.24 -18.50
C VAL A 151 -10.56 -15.84 -18.42
N SER A 152 -11.81 -15.67 -18.85
CA SER A 152 -12.51 -14.37 -18.77
C SER A 152 -12.61 -13.87 -17.33
N TRP A 153 -12.94 -14.75 -16.38
CA TRP A 153 -12.99 -14.42 -14.95
C TRP A 153 -11.64 -13.94 -14.42
N ASN A 154 -10.55 -14.62 -14.76
CA ASN A 154 -9.22 -14.23 -14.31
C ASN A 154 -8.81 -12.87 -14.89
N GLN A 155 -9.09 -12.62 -16.17
CA GLN A 155 -8.83 -11.31 -16.80
C GLN A 155 -9.62 -10.17 -16.14
N TYR A 156 -10.89 -10.42 -15.81
CA TYR A 156 -11.71 -9.49 -15.04
C TYR A 156 -11.11 -9.21 -13.65
N MET A 157 -10.78 -10.28 -12.90
CA MET A 157 -10.21 -10.14 -11.56
C MET A 157 -8.86 -9.45 -11.56
N ASP A 158 -8.00 -9.70 -12.54
CA ASP A 158 -6.70 -9.03 -12.67
C ASP A 158 -6.88 -7.52 -12.85
N LYS A 159 -7.83 -7.09 -13.70
CA LYS A 159 -8.14 -5.66 -13.90
C LYS A 159 -8.72 -5.03 -12.63
N LEU A 160 -9.71 -5.69 -12.02
CA LEU A 160 -10.34 -5.19 -10.79
C LEU A 160 -9.30 -5.07 -9.66
N LEU A 161 -8.50 -6.12 -9.42
CA LEU A 161 -7.45 -6.11 -8.40
C LEU A 161 -6.40 -5.04 -8.67
N ALA A 162 -6.00 -4.83 -9.93
CA ALA A 162 -5.07 -3.75 -10.27
C ALA A 162 -5.64 -2.37 -9.92
N HIS A 163 -6.95 -2.16 -10.17
CA HIS A 163 -7.63 -0.93 -9.79
C HIS A 163 -7.68 -0.75 -8.26
N GLU A 164 -8.13 -1.76 -7.51
CA GLU A 164 -8.22 -1.69 -6.04
C GLU A 164 -6.84 -1.57 -5.37
N ASN A 165 -5.82 -2.24 -5.91
CA ASN A 165 -4.45 -2.14 -5.38
C ASN A 165 -3.91 -0.71 -5.49
N ARG A 166 -4.33 0.06 -6.50
CA ARG A 166 -3.90 1.45 -6.63
C ARG A 166 -4.46 2.33 -5.51
N HIS A 167 -5.71 2.10 -5.09
CA HIS A 167 -6.30 2.79 -3.94
C HIS A 167 -5.54 2.48 -2.65
N LYS A 168 -5.25 1.19 -2.42
CA LYS A 168 -4.41 0.73 -1.32
C LYS A 168 -3.04 1.42 -1.32
N GLU A 169 -2.36 1.51 -2.46
CA GLU A 169 -1.07 2.21 -2.58
C GLU A 169 -1.17 3.70 -2.23
N ILE A 170 -2.23 4.38 -2.69
CA ILE A 170 -2.47 5.80 -2.39
C ILE A 170 -2.64 6.00 -0.88
N ALA A 171 -3.47 5.19 -0.23
CA ALA A 171 -3.70 5.26 1.21
C ALA A 171 -2.42 4.96 2.03
N ILE A 172 -1.66 3.93 1.66
CA ILE A 172 -0.38 3.58 2.33
C ILE A 172 0.63 4.72 2.17
N SER A 173 0.74 5.28 0.96
CA SER A 173 1.62 6.43 0.71
C SER A 173 1.26 7.63 1.58
N ALA A 174 -0.04 7.91 1.76
CA ALA A 174 -0.50 8.97 2.64
C ALA A 174 -0.18 8.70 4.11
N ALA A 175 -0.30 7.45 4.57
CA ALA A 175 0.05 7.07 5.94
C ALA A 175 1.54 7.31 6.25
N HIS A 176 2.43 6.93 5.33
CA HIS A 176 3.87 7.23 5.45
C HIS A 176 4.14 8.74 5.42
N ALA A 177 3.49 9.50 4.54
CA ALA A 177 3.65 10.95 4.51
C ALA A 177 3.19 11.61 5.83
N VAL A 178 2.10 11.10 6.45
CA VAL A 178 1.65 11.57 7.78
C VAL A 178 2.68 11.23 8.86
N HIS A 179 3.23 10.02 8.85
CA HIS A 179 4.30 9.63 9.77
C HIS A 179 5.50 10.58 9.63
N ASP A 180 5.99 10.82 8.41
CA ASP A 180 7.15 11.68 8.18
C ASP A 180 6.92 13.13 8.63
N ILE A 181 5.68 13.63 8.46
CA ILE A 181 5.27 14.94 9.00
C ILE A 181 5.43 14.98 10.52
N ILE A 182 5.04 13.92 11.23
CA ILE A 182 5.14 13.86 12.71
C ILE A 182 6.60 13.74 13.11
N HIS A 183 7.33 12.79 12.50
CA HIS A 183 8.70 12.43 12.83
C HIS A 183 9.67 13.62 12.72
N THR A 184 9.47 14.43 11.69
CA THR A 184 10.35 15.58 11.40
C THR A 184 9.87 16.88 12.03
N ALA A 185 8.70 16.89 12.68
CA ALA A 185 8.12 18.11 13.21
C ALA A 185 8.87 18.64 14.44
N SER A 186 9.32 19.88 14.32
CA SER A 186 9.80 20.67 15.45
C SER A 186 9.42 22.14 15.28
N ILE A 187 9.23 22.84 16.39
CA ILE A 187 9.13 24.31 16.42
C ILE A 187 9.81 24.85 17.69
N LYS A 188 10.28 26.10 17.66
CA LYS A 188 10.69 26.78 18.88
C LYS A 188 9.47 27.19 19.71
N GLY A 189 9.54 27.01 21.03
CA GLY A 189 8.47 27.41 21.95
C GLY A 189 7.39 26.33 22.13
N SER A 190 6.12 26.67 21.88
CA SER A 190 4.97 25.92 22.43
C SER A 190 4.70 24.55 21.76
N CYS A 191 4.63 23.49 22.56
CA CYS A 191 4.19 22.17 22.09
C CYS A 191 2.74 22.12 21.61
N GLU A 192 1.84 22.92 22.19
CA GLU A 192 0.47 23.04 21.68
C GLU A 192 0.46 23.58 20.24
N GLY A 193 1.35 24.53 19.94
CA GLY A 193 1.55 25.05 18.60
C GLY A 193 2.05 23.98 17.62
N LEU A 194 2.96 23.11 18.08
CA LEU A 194 3.47 21.99 17.29
C LEU A 194 2.35 21.00 16.98
N ASP A 195 1.58 20.59 17.99
CA ASP A 195 0.49 19.63 17.87
C ASP A 195 -0.56 20.12 16.88
N ALA A 196 -0.96 21.38 16.99
CA ALA A 196 -1.93 21.97 16.09
C ALA A 196 -1.39 22.03 14.64
N LYS A 197 -0.08 22.30 14.45
CA LYS A 197 0.57 22.28 13.14
C LYS A 197 0.58 20.87 12.54
N ILE A 198 0.99 19.86 13.30
CA ILE A 198 1.02 18.46 12.90
C ILE A 198 -0.38 17.99 12.50
N ARG A 199 -1.39 18.18 13.37
CA ARG A 199 -2.76 17.74 13.11
C ARG A 199 -3.35 18.38 11.85
N ARG A 200 -3.11 19.68 11.63
CA ARG A 200 -3.55 20.36 10.40
C ARG A 200 -2.84 19.82 9.17
N ALA A 201 -1.55 19.52 9.25
CA ALA A 201 -0.79 18.94 8.14
C ALA A 201 -1.26 17.52 7.83
N ALA A 202 -1.38 16.65 8.83
CA ALA A 202 -1.87 15.29 8.68
C ALA A 202 -3.29 15.25 8.06
N LYS A 203 -4.22 16.09 8.54
CA LYS A 203 -5.57 16.19 7.95
C LYS A 203 -5.52 16.60 6.49
N ARG A 204 -4.68 17.57 6.12
CA ARG A 204 -4.52 17.98 4.72
C ARG A 204 -3.98 16.85 3.85
N THR A 205 -2.98 16.11 4.33
CA THR A 205 -2.40 14.97 3.62
C THR A 205 -3.44 13.87 3.38
N ILE A 206 -4.26 13.56 4.39
CA ILE A 206 -5.33 12.56 4.26
C ILE A 206 -6.41 13.03 3.29
N SER A 207 -6.87 14.29 3.38
CA SER A 207 -7.82 14.83 2.40
C SER A 207 -7.26 14.91 0.98
N GLU A 208 -5.94 15.05 0.81
CA GLU A 208 -5.33 14.96 -0.51
C GLU A 208 -5.29 13.52 -1.04
N SER A 209 -5.07 12.54 -0.16
CA SER A 209 -5.22 11.12 -0.48
C SER A 209 -6.63 10.83 -0.99
N GLU A 210 -7.67 11.34 -0.33
CA GLU A 210 -9.07 11.19 -0.75
C GLU A 210 -9.30 11.71 -2.17
N ARG A 211 -8.76 12.91 -2.50
CA ARG A 211 -8.87 13.48 -3.85
C ARG A 211 -8.15 12.63 -4.88
N ARG A 212 -6.98 12.08 -4.55
CA ARG A 212 -6.22 11.20 -5.45
C ARG A 212 -6.94 9.89 -5.71
N GLN A 213 -7.61 9.32 -4.70
CA GLN A 213 -8.47 8.15 -4.86
C GLN A 213 -9.65 8.47 -5.79
N GLN A 214 -10.36 9.57 -5.55
CA GLN A 214 -11.46 10.02 -6.43
C GLN A 214 -10.99 10.25 -7.88
N ALA A 215 -9.85 10.90 -8.08
CA ALA A 215 -9.29 11.11 -9.42
C ALA A 215 -8.91 9.79 -10.11
N TRP A 216 -8.49 8.77 -9.36
CA TRP A 216 -8.24 7.43 -9.91
C TRP A 216 -9.54 6.75 -10.36
N ASP A 217 -10.60 6.91 -9.57
CA ASP A 217 -11.93 6.39 -9.85
C ASP A 217 -12.57 6.99 -11.11
N GLU A 218 -12.40 8.30 -11.32
CA GLU A 218 -12.90 9.02 -12.50
C GLU A 218 -12.38 8.45 -13.82
N ASN A 219 -11.14 7.93 -13.81
CA ASN A 219 -10.47 7.41 -15.00
C ASN A 219 -10.56 5.88 -15.14
N ALA A 220 -11.37 5.22 -14.30
CA ALA A 220 -11.47 3.77 -14.31
C ALA A 220 -12.17 3.27 -15.59
N GLU A 221 -11.61 2.24 -16.22
CA GLU A 221 -12.30 1.48 -17.28
C GLU A 221 -13.37 0.57 -16.67
N GLN A 222 -14.34 0.11 -17.47
CA GLN A 222 -15.29 -0.90 -17.00
C GLN A 222 -14.62 -2.28 -16.94
N PHE A 223 -14.82 -3.00 -15.85
CA PHE A 223 -14.31 -4.36 -15.69
C PHE A 223 -15.35 -5.34 -16.28
N GLY A 224 -15.37 -5.47 -17.61
CA GLY A 224 -16.27 -6.41 -18.29
C GLY A 224 -15.81 -7.87 -18.11
N ILE A 225 -16.75 -8.78 -17.81
CA ILE A 225 -16.56 -10.22 -18.00
C ILE A 225 -17.05 -10.57 -19.42
N GLU A 226 -16.10 -10.83 -20.32
CA GLU A 226 -16.37 -11.24 -21.71
C GLU A 226 -16.78 -12.72 -21.84
#